data_AF-A0A0J6YN88-F1
#
_entry.id   AF-A0A0J6YN88-F1
#
_cell.length_a   1.000
_cell.length_b   1.000
_cell.length_c   1.000
_cell.angle_alpha   90.00
_cell.angle_beta   90.00
_cell.angle_gamma   90.00
#
_symmetry.space_group_name_H-M   'P 1'
#
loop_
_entity.id
_entity.type
_entity.pdbx_description
1 polymer ?
#
loop_
_entity_poly.entity_id
_entity_poly.type
_entity_poly.pdbx_seq_one_letter_code
_entity_poly.pdbx_strand_id
1 'polypeptide(L)'
;MAPHRHQASLEGILNVSGPEFLPVQKRTQAKQRFYSIINYCRTEKSPDAAYSRPLLVQYTYEYSCSELSQDTFLRAFFESIDLDVAGGDIDFDDNGDEINEKLTSFADFLLDNFFIPPHHATITRSSFSSSTGPAHESVGTPERLSVLRGACLIRDRHRCVISRAFDRKEAIIRLIQQGSNAQDDEGHQLQGQPLKFLEVAHILPHSLTQTDSDNTLSESKKAAVMILNMFDCDVSLLIDGTNIDRAFNAMTLARDLHTIFGNFQIYFEPVPNQEHTYQIDTFLPAAALPEFRFPITRTLHLTDDRSIDPPLPRLLALHRAIAYILHLSGAGEYIDKILRDMEELGAREGGSTELGRLITLRLGGWLDKAGTIQVLFNVVLMIVMIYANNAVLYPGIESFAFNKLRGPGYDIMTVHDKLHIPFNKQIVNHSSQGLIIEWQYRA
;
A
#
# COMPACT_ATOMS: atom_id res chain seq x y z
N MET A 1 2.86 -29.46 20.33
CA MET A 1 1.43 -29.09 20.19
C MET A 1 1.35 -27.59 20.34
N ALA A 2 1.42 -26.87 19.22
CA ALA A 2 1.20 -25.43 19.19
C ALA A 2 -0.33 -25.19 19.18
N PRO A 3 -0.86 -24.23 19.97
CA PRO A 3 -2.28 -23.97 19.96
C PRO A 3 -2.61 -23.27 18.63
N HIS A 4 -3.45 -23.92 17.83
CA HIS A 4 -4.16 -23.27 16.73
C HIS A 4 -5.01 -22.14 17.35
N ARG A 5 -4.49 -20.91 17.30
CA ARG A 5 -5.19 -19.71 17.76
C ARG A 5 -6.36 -19.48 16.81
N HIS A 6 -7.58 -19.63 17.33
CA HIS A 6 -8.81 -19.27 16.61
C HIS A 6 -8.83 -17.75 16.40
N GLN A 7 -8.24 -17.27 15.30
CA GLN A 7 -8.58 -15.99 14.70
C GLN A 7 -10.02 -16.11 14.20
N ALA A 8 -11.00 -15.70 15.02
CA ALA A 8 -12.26 -15.23 14.46
C ALA A 8 -11.89 -14.07 13.54
N SER A 9 -12.07 -14.25 12.23
CA SER A 9 -11.56 -13.30 11.25
C SER A 9 -12.19 -11.92 11.49
N LEU A 10 -11.36 -10.93 11.82
CA LEU A 10 -11.76 -9.51 11.87
C LEU A 10 -12.39 -9.05 10.54
N GLU A 11 -12.20 -9.79 9.45
CA GLU A 11 -12.85 -9.60 8.15
C GLU A 11 -14.38 -9.80 8.23
N GLY A 12 -14.87 -10.67 9.12
CA GLY A 12 -16.30 -10.88 9.36
C GLY A 12 -16.93 -9.85 10.32
N ILE A 13 -16.09 -9.14 11.09
CA ILE A 13 -16.51 -8.20 12.13
C ILE A 13 -16.76 -6.79 11.54
N LEU A 14 -16.13 -6.43 10.42
CA LEU A 14 -16.37 -5.15 9.76
C LEU A 14 -17.67 -5.06 8.95
N ASN A 15 -18.66 -5.89 9.25
CA ASN A 15 -20.02 -5.72 8.70
C ASN A 15 -20.80 -4.68 9.52
N VAL A 16 -20.14 -3.56 9.83
CA VAL A 16 -20.72 -2.46 10.59
C VAL A 16 -21.89 -1.94 9.75
N SER A 17 -23.09 -1.90 10.37
CA SER A 17 -24.24 -1.20 9.79
C SER A 17 -23.76 0.17 9.30
N GLY A 18 -24.15 0.58 8.09
CA GLY A 18 -23.58 1.73 7.38
C GLY A 18 -23.47 3.02 8.22
N PRO A 19 -22.73 4.02 7.74
CA PRO A 19 -22.31 5.16 8.54
C PRO A 19 -23.49 5.81 9.28
N GLU A 20 -23.49 5.72 10.60
CA GLU A 20 -24.52 6.26 11.48
C GLU A 20 -23.87 7.19 12.51
N PHE A 21 -24.54 8.25 12.93
CA PHE A 21 -24.02 9.09 14.02
C PHE A 21 -24.25 8.43 15.37
N LEU A 22 -23.24 8.46 16.25
CA LEU A 22 -23.44 8.15 17.66
C LEU A 22 -24.15 9.34 18.33
N PRO A 23 -25.14 9.10 19.21
CA PRO A 23 -25.66 10.14 20.08
C PRO A 23 -24.52 10.80 20.88
N VAL A 24 -24.58 12.13 21.06
CA VAL A 24 -23.49 12.94 21.68
C VAL A 24 -23.00 12.36 23.01
N GLN A 25 -23.91 11.89 23.85
CA GLN A 25 -23.59 11.26 25.14
C GLN A 25 -22.81 9.94 24.95
N LYS A 26 -23.29 9.06 24.06
CA LYS A 26 -22.60 7.80 23.72
C LYS A 26 -21.23 8.06 23.13
N ARG A 27 -21.09 9.05 22.24
CA ARG A 27 -19.79 9.43 21.66
C ARG A 27 -18.81 9.90 22.72
N THR A 28 -19.25 10.73 23.67
CA THR A 28 -18.39 11.24 24.74
C THR A 28 -17.88 10.11 25.62
N GLN A 29 -18.77 9.18 25.99
CA GLN A 29 -18.42 7.99 26.77
C GLN A 29 -17.48 7.05 26.00
N ALA A 30 -17.78 6.77 24.72
CA ALA A 30 -16.95 5.96 23.85
C ALA A 30 -15.53 6.54 23.71
N LYS A 31 -15.42 7.86 23.53
CA LYS A 31 -14.15 8.57 23.45
C LYS A 31 -13.34 8.45 24.75
N GLN A 32 -13.98 8.63 25.91
CA GLN A 32 -13.32 8.47 27.20
C GLN A 32 -12.79 7.04 27.40
N ARG A 33 -13.64 6.04 27.14
CA ARG A 33 -13.26 4.62 27.19
C ARG A 33 -12.10 4.30 26.24
N PHE A 34 -12.18 4.79 25.00
CA PHE A 34 -11.15 4.60 24.00
C PHE A 34 -9.79 5.10 24.50
N TYR A 35 -9.72 6.34 24.98
CA TYR A 35 -8.46 6.88 25.51
C TYR A 35 -7.98 6.17 26.77
N SER A 36 -8.87 5.67 27.64
CA SER A 36 -8.47 4.84 28.79
C SER A 36 -7.78 3.57 28.32
N ILE A 37 -8.32 2.87 27.31
CA ILE A 37 -7.69 1.68 26.71
C ILE A 37 -6.33 2.03 26.09
N ILE A 38 -6.28 3.07 25.26
CA ILE A 38 -5.02 3.49 24.62
C ILE A 38 -3.95 3.81 25.68
N ASN A 39 -4.30 4.53 26.74
CA ASN A 39 -3.36 4.90 27.79
C ASN A 39 -2.86 3.69 28.57
N TYR A 40 -3.73 2.72 28.86
CA TYR A 40 -3.34 1.44 29.47
C TYR A 40 -2.36 0.66 28.57
N CYS A 41 -2.69 0.46 27.30
CA CYS A 41 -1.83 -0.30 26.38
C CYS A 41 -0.51 0.42 26.04
N ARG A 42 -0.41 1.74 26.27
CA ARG A 42 0.84 2.49 26.10
C ARG A 42 1.85 2.27 27.23
N THR A 43 1.39 1.99 28.46
CA THR A 43 2.29 1.75 29.59
C THR A 43 2.94 0.37 29.50
N GLU A 44 2.25 -0.58 28.87
CA GLU A 44 2.69 -1.93 28.48
C GLU A 44 3.64 -1.88 27.27
N LYS A 45 4.81 -1.22 27.38
CA LYS A 45 5.78 -1.20 26.28
C LYS A 45 6.44 -2.55 26.09
N SER A 46 6.21 -3.19 24.94
CA SER A 46 7.15 -4.18 24.41
C SER A 46 8.43 -3.46 23.95
N PRO A 47 9.61 -3.77 24.51
CA PRO A 47 10.89 -3.15 24.12
C PRO A 47 11.27 -3.37 22.64
N ASP A 48 10.63 -4.35 21.98
CA ASP A 48 10.99 -4.84 20.65
C ASP A 48 9.95 -4.46 19.57
N ALA A 49 8.97 -3.62 19.92
CA ALA A 49 7.94 -3.20 18.97
C ALA A 49 8.51 -2.18 17.96
N ALA A 50 8.58 -2.59 16.69
CA ALA A 50 9.13 -1.79 15.60
C ALA A 50 8.31 -0.52 15.24
N TYR A 51 7.05 -0.44 15.69
CA TYR A 51 6.20 0.75 15.67
C TYR A 51 5.20 0.70 16.84
N SER A 52 4.56 1.81 17.17
CA SER A 52 3.58 1.85 18.26
C SER A 52 2.17 1.55 17.78
N ARG A 53 1.68 0.34 18.07
CA ARG A 53 0.30 -0.10 17.78
C ARG A 53 -0.77 0.77 18.46
N PRO A 54 -0.68 1.11 19.76
CA PRO A 54 -1.63 2.04 20.37
C PRO A 54 -1.63 3.43 19.71
N LEU A 55 -0.47 3.93 19.26
CA LEU A 55 -0.42 5.19 18.52
C LEU A 55 -1.03 5.07 17.12
N LEU A 56 -0.80 3.96 16.41
CA LEU A 56 -1.45 3.73 15.11
C LEU A 56 -2.97 3.79 15.24
N VAL A 57 -3.54 3.08 16.23
CA VAL A 57 -4.98 3.06 16.51
C VAL A 57 -5.47 4.44 16.95
N GLN A 58 -4.78 5.12 17.88
CA GLN A 58 -5.16 6.48 18.31
C GLN A 58 -5.17 7.47 17.14
N TYR A 59 -4.09 7.54 16.37
CA TYR A 59 -4.00 8.51 15.29
C TYR A 59 -4.97 8.17 14.15
N THR A 60 -5.29 6.90 13.94
CA THR A 60 -6.35 6.51 13.00
C THR A 60 -7.69 7.16 13.37
N TYR A 61 -8.03 7.21 14.67
CA TYR A 61 -9.20 7.94 15.17
C TYR A 61 -9.06 9.46 15.07
N GLU A 62 -7.94 10.02 15.52
CA GLU A 62 -7.76 11.47 15.64
C GLU A 62 -7.68 12.17 14.27
N TYR A 63 -7.13 11.49 13.26
CA TYR A 63 -6.99 12.00 11.91
C TYR A 63 -8.14 11.59 10.96
N SER A 64 -9.19 10.92 11.46
CA SER A 64 -10.44 10.79 10.71
C SER A 64 -11.01 12.17 10.36
N CYS A 65 -11.42 12.36 9.10
CA CYS A 65 -11.75 13.65 8.49
C CYS A 65 -13.10 14.24 8.97
N SER A 66 -13.96 13.44 9.60
CA SER A 66 -15.28 13.88 10.07
C SER A 66 -15.71 13.20 11.36
N GLU A 67 -16.66 13.80 12.08
CA GLU A 67 -17.26 13.22 13.29
C GLU A 67 -17.97 11.89 13.00
N LEU A 68 -18.56 11.74 11.80
CA LEU A 68 -19.17 10.49 11.34
C LEU A 68 -18.12 9.39 11.11
N SER A 69 -16.96 9.75 10.55
CA SER A 69 -15.83 8.85 10.36
C SER A 69 -15.25 8.40 11.70
N GLN A 70 -15.12 9.34 12.66
CA GLN A 70 -14.74 9.03 14.04
C GLN A 70 -15.72 8.07 14.72
N ASP A 71 -17.03 8.28 14.56
CA ASP A 71 -18.06 7.38 15.10
C ASP A 71 -17.99 5.98 14.45
N THR A 72 -17.74 5.92 13.15
CA THR A 72 -17.57 4.67 12.39
C THR A 72 -16.34 3.91 12.89
N PHE A 73 -15.22 4.61 13.08
CA PHE A 73 -14.01 4.04 13.69
C PHE A 73 -14.28 3.51 15.09
N LEU A 74 -14.94 4.28 15.97
CA LEU A 74 -15.21 3.86 17.35
C LEU A 74 -16.04 2.57 17.38
N ARG A 75 -17.09 2.47 16.55
CA ARG A 75 -17.88 1.22 16.46
C ARG A 75 -17.00 0.04 16.05
N ALA A 76 -16.26 0.19 14.95
CA ALA A 76 -15.38 -0.88 14.45
C ALA A 76 -14.33 -1.30 15.48
N PHE A 77 -13.73 -0.33 16.19
CA PHE A 77 -12.75 -0.60 17.25
C PHE A 77 -13.38 -1.38 18.41
N PHE A 78 -14.49 -0.88 18.96
CA PHE A 78 -15.16 -1.53 20.10
C PHE A 78 -15.69 -2.92 19.76
N GLU A 79 -16.22 -3.09 18.54
CA GLU A 79 -16.63 -4.40 18.01
C GLU A 79 -15.44 -5.35 17.88
N SER A 80 -14.29 -4.87 17.41
CA SER A 80 -13.08 -5.68 17.24
C SER A 80 -12.47 -6.19 18.56
N ILE A 81 -12.72 -5.48 19.66
CA ILE A 81 -12.21 -5.86 21.00
C ILE A 81 -13.26 -6.51 21.90
N ASP A 82 -14.45 -6.82 21.36
CA ASP A 82 -15.61 -7.39 22.06
C ASP A 82 -16.09 -6.56 23.27
N LEU A 83 -16.06 -5.23 23.15
CA LEU A 83 -16.57 -4.33 24.19
C LEU A 83 -17.74 -3.49 23.68
N ASP A 84 -18.69 -3.18 24.55
CA ASP A 84 -19.76 -2.24 24.21
C ASP A 84 -19.21 -0.80 24.13
N VAL A 85 -19.51 -0.12 23.03
CA VAL A 85 -19.24 1.31 22.79
C VAL A 85 -19.78 2.17 23.95
N ALA A 86 -20.92 1.78 24.54
CA ALA A 86 -21.61 2.51 25.62
C ALA A 86 -21.56 1.81 27.00
N GLY A 87 -20.65 0.86 27.22
CA GLY A 87 -20.57 0.11 28.47
C GLY A 87 -20.07 0.93 29.69
N GLY A 88 -20.06 0.31 30.88
CA GLY A 88 -19.49 0.86 32.12
C GLY A 88 -17.96 0.81 32.21
N ASP A 89 -17.35 1.29 33.28
CA ASP A 89 -15.89 1.37 33.41
C ASP A 89 -15.16 0.04 33.11
N ILE A 90 -13.97 0.15 32.53
CA ILE A 90 -13.17 -1.00 32.10
C ILE A 90 -12.30 -1.44 33.27
N ASP A 91 -12.46 -2.69 33.67
CA ASP A 91 -11.61 -3.33 34.66
C ASP A 91 -10.36 -3.89 33.96
N PHE A 92 -9.25 -3.16 34.11
CA PHE A 92 -7.96 -3.53 33.54
C PHE A 92 -7.19 -4.53 34.39
N ASP A 93 -7.52 -4.69 35.67
CA ASP A 93 -6.77 -5.59 36.57
C ASP A 93 -6.99 -7.05 36.16
N ASP A 94 -8.22 -7.39 35.76
CA ASP A 94 -8.58 -8.75 35.35
C ASP A 94 -8.49 -8.97 33.83
N ASN A 95 -8.69 -7.92 33.00
CA ASN A 95 -8.83 -8.07 31.54
C ASN A 95 -7.75 -7.33 30.72
N GLY A 96 -6.78 -6.69 31.38
CA GLY A 96 -5.81 -5.82 30.72
C GLY A 96 -4.99 -6.49 29.61
N ASP A 97 -4.50 -7.70 29.85
CA ASP A 97 -3.71 -8.46 28.88
C ASP A 97 -4.53 -8.84 27.64
N GLU A 98 -5.78 -9.28 27.84
CA GLU A 98 -6.70 -9.62 26.74
C GLU A 98 -7.02 -8.39 25.89
N ILE A 99 -7.29 -7.24 26.53
CA ILE A 99 -7.55 -5.98 25.84
C ILE A 99 -6.33 -5.55 25.02
N ASN A 100 -5.12 -5.68 25.58
CA ASN A 100 -3.88 -5.35 24.88
C ASN A 100 -3.65 -6.25 23.65
N GLU A 101 -3.93 -7.55 23.78
CA GLU A 101 -3.86 -8.50 22.67
C GLU A 101 -4.86 -8.13 21.54
N LYS A 102 -6.11 -7.83 21.88
CA LYS A 102 -7.13 -7.46 20.89
C LYS A 102 -6.82 -6.12 20.22
N LEU A 103 -6.36 -5.12 20.96
CA LEU A 103 -5.87 -3.86 20.40
C LEU A 103 -4.70 -4.10 19.44
N THR A 104 -3.76 -4.96 19.82
CA THR A 104 -2.61 -5.33 18.98
C THR A 104 -3.08 -5.97 17.69
N SER A 105 -4.05 -6.89 17.75
CA SER A 105 -4.63 -7.53 16.56
C SER A 105 -5.36 -6.55 15.68
N PHE A 106 -6.10 -5.59 16.25
CA PHE A 106 -6.78 -4.54 15.49
C PHE A 106 -5.77 -3.64 14.77
N ALA A 107 -4.70 -3.24 15.45
CA ALA A 107 -3.63 -2.44 14.86
C ALA A 107 -2.92 -3.17 13.71
N ASP A 108 -2.59 -4.45 13.87
CA ASP A 108 -1.98 -5.25 12.82
C ASP A 108 -2.94 -5.48 11.64
N PHE A 109 -4.25 -5.64 11.92
CA PHE A 109 -5.27 -5.71 10.87
C PHE A 109 -5.32 -4.42 10.04
N LEU A 110 -5.30 -3.24 10.67
CA LEU A 110 -5.23 -1.95 9.97
C LEU A 110 -3.96 -1.86 9.11
N LEU A 111 -2.81 -2.26 9.68
CA LEU A 111 -1.52 -2.20 9.03
C LEU A 111 -1.48 -3.08 7.77
N ASP A 112 -1.88 -4.35 7.90
CA ASP A 112 -1.81 -5.36 6.84
C ASP A 112 -2.83 -5.11 5.72
N ASN A 113 -4.04 -4.65 6.05
CA ASN A 113 -5.11 -4.50 5.07
C ASN A 113 -5.19 -3.10 4.44
N PHE A 114 -4.61 -2.06 5.07
CA PHE A 114 -4.72 -0.70 4.53
C PHE A 114 -3.40 0.02 4.38
N PHE A 115 -2.48 -0.02 5.34
CA PHE A 115 -1.29 0.84 5.29
C PHE A 115 -0.14 0.27 4.45
N ILE A 116 0.13 -1.04 4.54
CA ILE A 116 1.18 -1.70 3.74
C ILE A 116 0.87 -1.71 2.24
N PRO A 117 -0.34 -2.10 1.78
CA PRO A 117 -0.54 -2.32 0.35
C PRO A 117 -0.37 -1.08 -0.56
N PRO A 118 -0.87 0.13 -0.17
CA PRO A 118 -0.58 1.39 -0.85
C PRO A 118 0.92 1.71 -0.98
N HIS A 119 1.71 1.47 0.07
CA HIS A 119 3.16 1.72 0.05
C HIS A 119 3.86 0.81 -0.95
N HIS A 120 3.50 -0.47 -0.98
CA HIS A 120 4.08 -1.42 -1.91
C HIS A 120 3.80 -1.08 -3.39
N ALA A 121 2.58 -0.64 -3.69
CA ALA A 121 2.19 -0.25 -5.06
C ALA A 121 3.01 0.92 -5.62
N THR A 122 3.43 1.86 -4.76
CA THR A 122 4.33 2.97 -5.15
C THR A 122 5.72 2.46 -5.50
N ILE A 123 6.26 1.53 -4.70
CA ILE A 123 7.62 1.00 -4.89
C ILE A 123 7.72 0.14 -6.16
N THR A 124 6.78 -0.79 -6.39
CA THR A 124 6.82 -1.66 -7.58
C THR A 124 6.69 -0.91 -8.89
N ARG A 125 5.90 0.17 -8.93
CA ARG A 125 5.79 1.04 -10.13
C ARG A 125 7.07 1.85 -10.39
N SER A 126 7.85 2.18 -9.36
CA SER A 126 9.13 2.86 -9.50
C SER A 126 10.24 1.94 -10.04
N SER A 127 10.21 0.65 -9.68
CA SER A 127 11.19 -0.35 -10.10
C SER A 127 10.97 -0.89 -11.53
N PHE A 128 9.75 -0.74 -12.07
CA PHE A 128 9.38 -1.13 -13.44
C PHE A 128 9.33 0.06 -14.42
N SER A 129 10.34 0.93 -14.41
CA SER A 129 10.57 1.83 -15.54
C SER A 129 11.65 1.26 -16.45
N SER A 130 11.32 0.28 -17.30
CA SER A 130 11.99 -0.08 -18.58
C SER A 130 11.54 -1.46 -19.11
N SER A 131 10.32 -1.60 -19.64
CA SER A 131 10.06 -2.66 -20.64
C SER A 131 8.75 -2.42 -21.39
N THR A 132 8.89 -2.17 -22.69
CA THR A 132 7.89 -2.55 -23.69
C THR A 132 7.78 -4.08 -23.69
N GLY A 133 6.89 -4.62 -22.86
CA GLY A 133 6.50 -6.03 -22.81
C GLY A 133 4.99 -6.17 -23.00
N PRO A 134 4.49 -7.34 -23.45
CA PRO A 134 3.13 -7.47 -23.97
C PRO A 134 2.09 -7.25 -22.87
N ALA A 135 1.06 -6.50 -23.25
CA ALA A 135 -0.09 -6.17 -22.41
C ALA A 135 -0.75 -7.44 -21.87
N HIS A 136 -0.68 -7.62 -20.55
CA HIS A 136 -1.60 -8.50 -19.84
C HIS A 136 -2.39 -7.67 -18.83
N GLU A 137 -3.71 -7.77 -18.98
CA GLU A 137 -4.81 -7.28 -18.15
C GLU A 137 -4.43 -6.69 -16.79
N SER A 138 -4.15 -5.39 -16.78
CA SER A 138 -4.39 -4.52 -15.63
C SER A 138 -5.46 -3.52 -16.07
N VAL A 139 -6.65 -3.60 -15.47
CA VAL A 139 -7.85 -2.87 -15.92
C VAL A 139 -7.88 -1.44 -15.36
N GLY A 140 -6.81 -0.70 -15.63
CA GLY A 140 -6.94 0.67 -16.12
C GLY A 140 -6.40 0.60 -17.53
N THR A 141 -7.27 0.60 -18.56
CA THR A 141 -6.78 0.38 -19.93
C THR A 141 -5.62 1.36 -20.22
N PRO A 142 -4.51 0.93 -20.85
CA PRO A 142 -3.37 1.81 -21.11
C PRO A 142 -3.77 3.16 -21.73
N GLU A 143 -4.86 3.16 -22.50
CA GLU A 143 -5.53 4.34 -23.05
C GLU A 143 -6.06 5.29 -21.97
N ARG A 144 -6.73 4.80 -20.92
CA ARG A 144 -7.24 5.63 -19.81
C ARG A 144 -6.11 6.31 -19.05
N LEU A 145 -5.05 5.57 -18.73
CA LEU A 145 -3.87 6.13 -18.06
C LEU A 145 -3.16 7.16 -18.94
N SER A 146 -3.12 6.94 -20.25
CA SER A 146 -2.59 7.91 -21.21
C SER A 146 -3.44 9.19 -21.26
N VAL A 147 -4.78 9.06 -21.28
CA VAL A 147 -5.71 10.20 -21.25
C VAL A 147 -5.57 10.99 -19.95
N LEU A 148 -5.55 10.31 -18.79
CA LEU A 148 -5.32 10.94 -17.49
C LEU A 148 -3.99 11.68 -17.46
N ARG A 149 -2.93 11.06 -18.02
CA ARG A 149 -1.61 11.66 -18.09
C ARG A 149 -1.62 12.95 -18.89
N GLY A 150 -2.21 12.93 -20.08
CA GLY A 150 -2.35 14.12 -20.93
C GLY A 150 -3.15 15.21 -20.24
N ALA A 151 -4.27 14.87 -19.61
CA ALA A 151 -5.12 15.82 -18.90
C ALA A 151 -4.40 16.51 -17.73
N CYS A 152 -3.69 15.76 -16.89
CA CYS A 152 -2.94 16.34 -15.77
C CYS A 152 -1.79 17.22 -16.26
N LEU A 153 -1.04 16.80 -17.29
CA LEU A 153 0.04 17.61 -17.86
C LEU A 153 -0.49 18.94 -18.40
N ILE A 154 -1.62 18.94 -19.12
CA ILE A 154 -2.26 20.17 -19.62
C ILE A 154 -2.69 21.06 -18.46
N ARG A 155 -3.42 20.50 -17.49
CA ARG A 155 -3.91 21.24 -16.30
C ARG A 155 -2.77 21.88 -15.53
N ASP A 156 -1.70 21.12 -15.29
CA ASP A 156 -0.56 21.53 -14.47
C ASP A 156 0.49 22.31 -15.28
N ARG A 157 0.15 22.77 -16.50
CA ARG A 157 1.01 23.57 -17.40
C ARG A 157 2.36 22.91 -17.70
N HIS A 158 2.33 21.59 -17.89
CA HIS A 158 3.50 20.72 -18.06
C HIS A 158 4.57 20.93 -16.99
N ARG A 159 4.17 21.29 -15.76
CA ARG A 159 5.07 21.49 -14.63
C ARG A 159 4.79 20.52 -13.51
N CYS A 160 5.86 20.15 -12.80
CA CYS A 160 5.71 19.52 -11.50
C CYS A 160 5.00 20.48 -10.54
N VAL A 161 3.92 20.03 -9.90
CA VAL A 161 3.13 20.82 -8.96
C VAL A 161 3.99 21.43 -7.84
N ILE A 162 4.94 20.65 -7.31
CA ILE A 162 5.79 21.03 -6.17
C ILE A 162 7.02 21.84 -6.65
N SER A 163 7.88 21.25 -7.49
CA SER A 163 9.17 21.85 -7.88
C SER A 163 9.05 22.94 -8.93
N ARG A 164 7.92 22.97 -9.67
CA ARG A 164 7.71 23.82 -10.86
C ARG A 164 8.67 23.55 -12.01
N ALA A 165 9.47 22.49 -11.96
CA ALA A 165 10.25 22.03 -13.10
C ALA A 165 9.35 21.68 -14.27
N PHE A 166 9.72 22.10 -15.48
CA PHE A 166 8.97 21.85 -16.70
C PHE A 166 9.26 20.44 -17.24
N ASP A 167 8.28 19.87 -17.94
CA ASP A 167 8.40 18.52 -18.50
C ASP A 167 9.49 18.45 -19.57
N ARG A 168 10.47 17.59 -19.31
CA ARG A 168 11.61 17.41 -20.19
C ARG A 168 11.21 16.86 -21.56
N LYS A 169 10.20 15.99 -21.65
CA LYS A 169 9.77 15.44 -22.95
C LYS A 169 9.14 16.53 -23.80
N GLU A 170 8.23 17.30 -23.21
CA GLU A 170 7.59 18.43 -23.86
C GLU A 170 8.62 19.51 -24.27
N ALA A 171 9.58 19.82 -23.40
CA ALA A 171 10.65 20.75 -23.73
C ALA A 171 11.47 20.31 -24.95
N ILE A 172 11.83 19.01 -25.03
CA ILE A 172 12.57 18.46 -26.18
C ILE A 172 11.75 18.62 -27.46
N ILE A 173 10.45 18.30 -27.42
CA ILE A 173 9.56 18.43 -28.59
C ILE A 173 9.54 19.89 -29.08
N ARG A 174 9.32 20.86 -28.18
CA ARG A 174 9.28 22.28 -28.55
C ARG A 174 10.61 22.82 -29.04
N LEU A 175 11.72 22.43 -28.41
CA LEU A 175 13.06 22.84 -28.82
C LEU A 175 13.43 22.30 -30.22
N ILE A 176 13.03 21.07 -30.55
CA ILE A 176 13.23 20.51 -31.90
C ILE A 176 12.42 21.30 -32.94
N GLN A 177 11.19 21.70 -32.61
CA GLN A 177 10.30 22.38 -33.55
C GLN A 177 10.59 23.88 -33.71
N GLN A 178 10.98 24.56 -32.62
CA GLN A 178 11.04 26.03 -32.54
C GLN A 178 12.46 26.56 -32.26
N GLY A 179 13.43 25.67 -32.03
CA GLY A 179 14.80 26.04 -31.71
C GLY A 179 14.92 26.79 -30.37
N SER A 180 15.85 27.74 -30.29
CA SER A 180 16.11 28.54 -29.07
C SER A 180 14.96 29.46 -28.66
N ASN A 181 13.96 29.66 -29.53
CA ASN A 181 12.80 30.49 -29.25
C ASN A 181 11.66 29.71 -28.59
N ALA A 182 11.85 28.42 -28.29
CA ALA A 182 10.84 27.59 -27.68
C ALA A 182 10.42 28.11 -26.29
N GLN A 183 9.12 28.14 -26.06
CA GLN A 183 8.51 28.67 -24.83
C GLN A 183 7.70 27.61 -24.08
N ASP A 184 7.58 27.79 -22.77
CA ASP A 184 6.64 27.04 -21.92
C ASP A 184 5.20 27.51 -22.11
N ASP A 185 4.27 26.92 -21.35
CA ASP A 185 2.83 27.22 -21.41
C ASP A 185 2.48 28.63 -20.92
N GLU A 186 3.42 29.32 -20.29
CA GLU A 186 3.27 30.68 -19.77
C GLU A 186 4.01 31.71 -20.62
N GLY A 187 4.60 31.28 -21.75
CA GLY A 187 5.32 32.14 -22.69
C GLY A 187 6.78 32.43 -22.31
N HIS A 188 7.32 31.81 -21.27
CA HIS A 188 8.73 31.99 -20.91
C HIS A 188 9.64 31.07 -21.72
N GLN A 189 10.84 31.55 -22.07
CA GLN A 189 11.82 30.74 -22.80
C GLN A 189 12.23 29.50 -22.03
N LEU A 190 12.30 28.34 -22.70
CA LEU A 190 12.68 27.07 -22.07
C LEU A 190 14.17 27.01 -21.70
N GLN A 191 15.02 27.80 -22.36
CA GLN A 191 16.45 27.82 -22.09
C GLN A 191 16.74 28.29 -20.66
N GLY A 192 17.51 27.50 -19.91
CA GLY A 192 17.88 27.80 -18.53
C GLY A 192 16.82 27.44 -17.47
N GLN A 193 15.66 26.95 -17.88
CA GLN A 193 14.66 26.45 -16.92
C GLN A 193 15.02 25.07 -16.36
N PRO A 194 14.60 24.75 -15.13
CA PRO A 194 14.74 23.40 -14.58
C PRO A 194 13.83 22.42 -15.34
N LEU A 195 14.44 21.38 -15.93
CA LEU A 195 13.73 20.34 -16.71
C LEU A 195 13.82 18.97 -16.02
N LYS A 196 12.67 18.36 -15.73
CA LYS A 196 12.56 17.04 -15.10
C LYS A 196 11.64 16.14 -15.92
N PHE A 197 11.83 14.83 -15.84
CA PHE A 197 10.83 13.90 -16.36
C PHE A 197 9.63 13.89 -15.41
N LEU A 198 8.45 14.18 -15.93
CA LEU A 198 7.24 14.22 -15.13
C LEU A 198 6.40 12.95 -15.29
N GLU A 199 5.76 12.59 -14.20
CA GLU A 199 4.85 11.47 -14.04
C GLU A 199 3.54 11.98 -13.45
N VAL A 200 2.49 11.18 -13.55
CA VAL A 200 1.22 11.47 -12.93
C VAL A 200 1.04 10.54 -11.74
N ALA A 201 0.94 11.17 -10.59
CA ALA A 201 0.78 10.52 -9.30
C ALA A 201 -0.69 10.56 -8.91
N HIS A 202 -1.28 9.40 -8.61
CA HIS A 202 -2.57 9.35 -7.95
C HIS A 202 -2.45 9.83 -6.50
N ILE A 203 -3.46 10.54 -5.99
CA ILE A 203 -3.52 11.01 -4.60
C ILE A 203 -3.89 9.84 -3.69
N LEU A 204 -4.98 9.15 -4.01
CA LEU A 204 -5.28 7.83 -3.46
C LEU A 204 -4.87 6.76 -4.47
N PRO A 205 -4.04 5.78 -4.06
CA PRO A 205 -3.48 4.80 -4.97
C PRO A 205 -4.55 3.91 -5.60
N HIS A 206 -4.38 3.65 -6.91
CA HIS A 206 -5.27 2.83 -7.71
C HIS A 206 -5.44 1.39 -7.18
N SER A 207 -4.45 0.87 -6.45
CA SER A 207 -4.50 -0.48 -5.87
C SER A 207 -5.67 -0.68 -4.90
N LEU A 208 -6.21 0.39 -4.30
CA LEU A 208 -7.32 0.33 -3.36
C LEU A 208 -8.64 -0.15 -4.00
N THR A 209 -8.84 0.09 -5.30
CA THR A 209 -10.10 -0.21 -6.00
C THR A 209 -9.92 -1.24 -7.12
N GLN A 210 -8.72 -1.80 -7.28
CA GLN A 210 -8.43 -2.73 -8.36
C GLN A 210 -9.09 -4.09 -8.11
N THR A 211 -10.04 -4.48 -8.96
CA THR A 211 -10.69 -5.80 -8.90
C THR A 211 -9.77 -6.90 -9.41
N ASP A 212 -9.99 -8.12 -8.92
CA ASP A 212 -9.31 -9.31 -9.43
C ASP A 212 -9.91 -9.74 -10.79
N SER A 213 -9.40 -10.83 -11.39
CA SER A 213 -9.81 -11.31 -12.72
C SER A 213 -11.31 -11.62 -12.84
N ASP A 214 -11.97 -11.87 -11.72
CA ASP A 214 -13.41 -12.16 -11.65
C ASP A 214 -14.25 -10.89 -11.46
N ASN A 215 -13.67 -9.70 -11.65
CA ASN A 215 -14.27 -8.39 -11.38
C ASN A 215 -14.83 -8.23 -9.95
N THR A 216 -14.29 -8.98 -8.99
CA THR A 216 -14.62 -8.88 -7.57
C THR A 216 -13.41 -8.37 -6.79
N LEU A 217 -13.66 -7.65 -5.70
CA LEU A 217 -12.60 -7.28 -4.75
C LEU A 217 -12.30 -8.49 -3.86
N SER A 218 -11.01 -8.77 -3.63
CA SER A 218 -10.57 -9.70 -2.59
C SER A 218 -11.07 -9.21 -1.21
N GLU A 219 -11.20 -10.12 -0.24
CA GLU A 219 -11.62 -9.75 1.13
C GLU A 219 -10.70 -8.69 1.75
N SER A 220 -9.38 -8.78 1.49
CA SER A 220 -8.42 -7.77 1.95
C SER A 220 -8.65 -6.39 1.33
N LYS A 221 -9.05 -6.33 0.04
CA LYS A 221 -9.42 -5.06 -0.61
C LYS A 221 -10.76 -4.51 -0.10
N LYS A 222 -11.73 -5.38 0.22
CA LYS A 222 -12.97 -4.96 0.91
C LYS A 222 -12.66 -4.37 2.28
N ALA A 223 -11.77 -5.01 3.05
CA ALA A 223 -11.28 -4.49 4.32
C ALA A 223 -10.57 -3.12 4.13
N ALA A 224 -9.72 -2.97 3.11
CA ALA A 224 -9.08 -1.70 2.80
C ALA A 224 -10.09 -0.58 2.54
N VAL A 225 -11.16 -0.87 1.78
CA VAL A 225 -12.26 0.07 1.51
C VAL A 225 -13.04 0.41 2.78
N MET A 226 -13.28 -0.57 3.65
CA MET A 226 -13.94 -0.33 4.94
C MET A 226 -13.09 0.57 5.84
N ILE A 227 -11.79 0.28 5.95
CA ILE A 227 -10.83 1.09 6.70
C ILE A 227 -10.76 2.51 6.12
N LEU A 228 -10.76 2.64 4.79
CA LEU A 228 -10.79 3.94 4.11
C LEU A 228 -12.02 4.77 4.51
N ASN A 229 -13.19 4.15 4.65
CA ASN A 229 -14.41 4.80 5.11
C ASN A 229 -14.40 5.15 6.62
N MET A 230 -13.51 4.56 7.42
CA MET A 230 -13.25 5.01 8.81
C MET A 230 -12.42 6.30 8.84
N PHE A 231 -11.63 6.58 7.80
CA PHE A 231 -10.92 7.85 7.67
C PHE A 231 -11.81 8.95 7.12
N ASP A 232 -12.56 8.65 6.07
CA ASP A 232 -13.41 9.63 5.41
C ASP A 232 -14.64 8.92 4.81
N CYS A 233 -15.83 9.13 5.40
CA CYS A 233 -17.02 8.38 5.04
C CYS A 233 -17.42 8.63 3.58
N ASP A 234 -17.79 7.58 2.85
CA ASP A 234 -18.19 7.64 1.44
C ASP A 234 -17.07 8.03 0.46
N VAL A 235 -15.82 8.17 0.91
CA VAL A 235 -14.71 8.48 0.00
C VAL A 235 -14.50 7.34 -1.00
N SER A 236 -14.83 6.09 -0.64
CA SER A 236 -14.80 4.96 -1.56
C SER A 236 -15.72 5.16 -2.77
N LEU A 237 -16.85 5.84 -2.62
CA LEU A 237 -17.77 6.16 -3.71
C LEU A 237 -17.17 7.20 -4.67
N LEU A 238 -16.29 8.09 -4.17
CA LEU A 238 -15.61 9.09 -5.00
C LEU A 238 -14.58 8.46 -5.94
N ILE A 239 -13.99 7.34 -5.54
CA ILE A 239 -12.94 6.66 -6.30
C ILE A 239 -13.40 5.36 -6.95
N ASP A 240 -14.70 5.06 -6.94
CA ASP A 240 -15.22 3.80 -7.46
C ASP A 240 -15.11 3.70 -9.00
N GLY A 241 -14.87 2.47 -9.47
CA GLY A 241 -14.81 2.12 -10.88
C GLY A 241 -13.85 3.01 -11.68
N THR A 242 -14.38 3.74 -12.66
CA THR A 242 -13.56 4.61 -13.52
C THR A 242 -13.20 5.95 -12.86
N ASN A 243 -13.77 6.27 -11.70
CA ASN A 243 -13.49 7.53 -11.02
C ASN A 243 -12.10 7.56 -10.39
N ILE A 244 -11.49 6.40 -10.10
CA ILE A 244 -10.11 6.30 -9.59
C ILE A 244 -9.09 6.98 -10.51
N ASP A 245 -9.32 6.93 -11.83
CA ASP A 245 -8.45 7.48 -12.87
C ASP A 245 -8.93 8.86 -13.38
N ARG A 246 -9.72 9.59 -12.59
CA ARG A 246 -10.09 10.97 -12.89
C ARG A 246 -9.03 11.95 -12.41
N ALA A 247 -8.91 13.08 -13.11
CA ALA A 247 -7.90 14.11 -12.86
C ALA A 247 -7.97 14.68 -11.42
N PHE A 248 -9.13 14.65 -10.78
CA PHE A 248 -9.26 15.11 -9.38
C PHE A 248 -8.50 14.23 -8.38
N ASN A 249 -8.22 12.97 -8.72
CA ASN A 249 -7.43 12.04 -7.90
C ASN A 249 -5.98 11.98 -8.37
N ALA A 250 -5.50 12.92 -9.19
CA ALA A 250 -4.14 12.84 -9.72
C ALA A 250 -3.47 14.20 -9.94
N MET A 251 -2.14 14.20 -9.91
CA MET A 251 -1.32 15.39 -10.16
C MET A 251 0.02 15.09 -10.83
N THR A 252 0.55 16.08 -11.55
CA THR A 252 1.85 15.97 -12.20
C THR A 252 2.99 16.23 -11.21
N LEU A 253 3.85 15.22 -11.01
CA LEU A 253 5.03 15.29 -10.15
C LEU A 253 6.30 14.89 -10.92
N ALA A 254 7.44 15.45 -10.52
CA ALA A 254 8.72 14.90 -10.95
C ALA A 254 8.92 13.51 -10.30
N ARG A 255 9.63 12.61 -10.98
CA ARG A 255 9.77 11.20 -10.54
C ARG A 255 10.22 11.04 -9.08
N ASP A 256 11.23 11.79 -8.66
CA ASP A 256 11.73 11.81 -7.28
C ASP A 256 10.61 12.17 -6.29
N LEU A 257 9.90 13.26 -6.56
CA LEU A 257 8.78 13.73 -5.73
C LEU A 257 7.55 12.81 -5.79
N HIS A 258 7.32 12.12 -6.91
CA HIS A 258 6.26 11.13 -7.05
C HIS A 258 6.47 9.96 -6.08
N THR A 259 7.68 9.40 -6.02
CA THR A 259 8.02 8.32 -5.08
C THR A 259 7.83 8.79 -3.63
N ILE A 260 8.33 9.98 -3.28
CA ILE A 260 8.25 10.50 -1.91
C ILE A 260 6.80 10.80 -1.52
N PHE A 261 6.00 11.34 -2.43
CA PHE A 261 4.57 11.58 -2.22
C PHE A 261 3.78 10.27 -2.05
N GLY A 262 4.04 9.26 -2.88
CA GLY A 262 3.39 7.96 -2.78
C GLY A 262 3.81 7.14 -1.56
N ASN A 263 4.95 7.47 -0.94
CA ASN A 263 5.39 6.94 0.36
C ASN A 263 4.89 7.79 1.54
N PHE A 264 3.96 8.72 1.30
CA PHE A 264 3.38 9.59 2.33
C PHE A 264 4.40 10.41 3.12
N GLN A 265 5.56 10.72 2.52
CA GLN A 265 6.61 11.53 3.13
C GLN A 265 6.49 13.02 2.81
N ILE A 266 5.70 13.38 1.79
CA ILE A 266 5.30 14.76 1.46
C ILE A 266 3.78 14.86 1.57
N TYR A 267 3.28 15.95 2.16
CA TYR A 267 1.84 16.19 2.30
C TYR A 267 1.47 17.65 1.99
N PHE A 268 0.18 17.89 1.79
CA PHE A 268 -0.38 19.17 1.38
C PHE A 268 -1.33 19.70 2.47
N GLU A 269 -0.98 20.82 3.10
CA GLU A 269 -1.83 21.53 4.05
C GLU A 269 -2.56 22.68 3.33
N PRO A 270 -3.90 22.77 3.38
CA PRO A 270 -4.61 23.88 2.76
C PRO A 270 -4.28 25.20 3.45
N VAL A 271 -4.02 26.25 2.66
CA VAL A 271 -3.84 27.60 3.19
C VAL A 271 -5.22 28.21 3.46
N PRO A 272 -5.52 28.67 4.69
CA PRO A 272 -6.83 29.22 5.01
C PRO A 272 -7.24 30.37 4.08
N ASN A 273 -8.49 30.32 3.60
CA ASN A 273 -9.09 31.31 2.71
C ASN A 273 -8.39 31.48 1.34
N GLN A 274 -7.58 30.51 0.91
CA GLN A 274 -6.96 30.50 -0.41
C GLN A 274 -7.29 29.21 -1.15
N GLU A 275 -8.23 29.29 -2.09
CA GLU A 275 -8.64 28.13 -2.89
C GLU A 275 -7.46 27.52 -3.64
N HIS A 276 -7.43 26.20 -3.70
CA HIS A 276 -6.40 25.40 -4.40
C HIS A 276 -4.96 25.77 -4.01
N THR A 277 -4.74 26.38 -2.85
CA THR A 277 -3.43 26.81 -2.39
C THR A 277 -3.04 26.03 -1.16
N TYR A 278 -1.83 25.48 -1.19
CA TYR A 278 -1.34 24.56 -0.19
C TYR A 278 0.06 24.94 0.27
N GLN A 279 0.29 24.83 1.58
CA GLN A 279 1.61 24.72 2.15
C GLN A 279 2.02 23.25 2.06
N ILE A 280 3.04 22.97 1.28
CA ILE A 280 3.57 21.63 1.05
C ILE A 280 4.75 21.45 1.99
N ASP A 281 4.77 20.36 2.74
CA ASP A 281 5.82 20.05 3.70
C ASP A 281 6.16 18.55 3.67
N THR A 282 7.19 18.15 4.41
CA THR A 282 7.71 16.79 4.43
C THR A 282 8.11 16.33 5.82
N PHE A 283 8.02 15.03 6.07
CA PHE A 283 8.59 14.39 7.27
C PHE A 283 10.06 14.01 7.11
N LEU A 284 10.62 14.17 5.91
CA LEU A 284 12.03 13.87 5.66
C LEU A 284 12.94 14.95 6.26
N PRO A 285 14.14 14.58 6.75
CA PRO A 285 15.16 15.55 7.14
C PRO A 285 15.52 16.48 5.97
N ALA A 286 15.80 17.75 6.25
CA ALA A 286 16.16 18.73 5.22
C ALA A 286 17.35 18.30 4.33
N ALA A 287 18.27 17.50 4.87
CA ALA A 287 19.41 16.96 4.12
C ALA A 287 19.02 15.94 3.04
N ALA A 288 17.82 15.34 3.11
CA ALA A 288 17.33 14.39 2.12
C ALA A 288 16.83 15.07 0.83
N LEU A 289 16.45 16.35 0.91
CA LEU A 289 15.90 17.15 -0.20
C LEU A 289 16.55 18.54 -0.25
N PRO A 290 17.88 18.64 -0.39
CA PRO A 290 18.62 19.90 -0.25
C PRO A 290 18.28 20.96 -1.31
N GLU A 291 17.73 20.54 -2.45
CA GLU A 291 17.26 21.43 -3.51
C GLU A 291 15.94 22.15 -3.18
N PHE A 292 15.21 21.69 -2.15
CA PHE A 292 13.95 22.25 -1.71
C PHE A 292 14.08 22.91 -0.35
N ARG A 293 13.45 24.08 -0.19
CA ARG A 293 13.31 24.75 1.11
C ARG A 293 11.87 24.59 1.59
N PHE A 294 11.56 23.44 2.17
CA PHE A 294 10.27 23.18 2.81
C PHE A 294 10.11 24.00 4.11
N PRO A 295 8.88 24.41 4.47
CA PRO A 295 7.66 24.26 3.68
C PRO A 295 7.61 25.20 2.47
N ILE A 296 6.95 24.77 1.39
CA ILE A 296 6.79 25.52 0.14
C ILE A 296 5.32 25.79 -0.13
N THR A 297 4.94 27.03 -0.40
CA THR A 297 3.57 27.37 -0.80
C THR A 297 3.37 27.24 -2.31
N ARG A 298 2.27 26.59 -2.71
CA ARG A 298 1.87 26.41 -4.12
C ARG A 298 0.37 26.58 -4.29
N THR A 299 -0.01 27.41 -5.28
CA THR A 299 -1.36 27.43 -5.83
C THR A 299 -1.42 26.49 -7.03
N LEU A 300 -2.30 25.49 -6.98
CA LEU A 300 -2.46 24.51 -8.05
C LEU A 300 -3.16 25.15 -9.25
N HIS A 301 -2.73 24.79 -10.45
CA HIS A 301 -3.29 25.35 -11.67
C HIS A 301 -4.69 24.78 -11.95
N LEU A 302 -5.54 25.64 -12.48
CA LEU A 302 -6.85 25.30 -13.02
C LEU A 302 -6.80 25.56 -14.53
N THR A 303 -7.50 24.75 -15.33
CA THR A 303 -7.73 25.11 -16.74
C THR A 303 -8.72 26.27 -16.80
N ASP A 304 -8.53 27.18 -17.76
CA ASP A 304 -9.35 28.40 -17.89
C ASP A 304 -10.85 28.07 -18.10
N ASP A 305 -11.12 27.00 -18.85
CA ASP A 305 -12.45 26.49 -19.14
C ASP A 305 -12.99 25.53 -18.06
N ARG A 306 -12.18 25.21 -17.04
CA ARG A 306 -12.45 24.19 -16.01
C ARG A 306 -12.89 22.83 -16.55
N SER A 307 -12.45 22.47 -17.76
CA SER A 307 -12.74 21.15 -18.36
C SER A 307 -11.99 20.00 -17.70
N ILE A 308 -10.87 20.28 -17.01
CA ILE A 308 -10.07 19.28 -16.30
C ILE A 308 -10.15 19.54 -14.80
N ASP A 309 -10.65 18.55 -14.06
CA ASP A 309 -10.82 18.68 -12.61
C ASP A 309 -9.46 18.93 -11.90
N PRO A 310 -9.41 19.87 -10.95
CA PRO A 310 -8.24 20.04 -10.10
C PRO A 310 -8.13 18.93 -9.05
N PRO A 311 -6.94 18.72 -8.45
CA PRO A 311 -6.78 17.83 -7.32
C PRO A 311 -7.80 18.15 -6.22
N LEU A 312 -8.60 17.14 -5.84
CA LEU A 312 -9.70 17.34 -4.92
C LEU A 312 -9.15 17.62 -3.51
N PRO A 313 -9.51 18.74 -2.86
CA PRO A 313 -8.99 19.08 -1.53
C PRO A 313 -9.27 17.99 -0.49
N ARG A 314 -10.41 17.32 -0.61
CA ARG A 314 -10.82 16.19 0.25
C ARG A 314 -9.82 15.02 0.18
N LEU A 315 -9.36 14.66 -1.03
CA LEU A 315 -8.39 13.57 -1.19
C LEU A 315 -6.99 13.97 -0.69
N LEU A 316 -6.60 15.23 -0.86
CA LEU A 316 -5.34 15.75 -0.29
C LEU A 316 -5.36 15.77 1.24
N ALA A 317 -6.49 16.14 1.84
CA ALA A 317 -6.66 16.10 3.30
C ALA A 317 -6.56 14.67 3.83
N LEU A 318 -7.16 13.71 3.12
CA LEU A 318 -7.08 12.29 3.45
C LEU A 318 -5.66 11.72 3.28
N HIS A 319 -4.97 12.03 2.17
CA HIS A 319 -3.56 11.66 1.98
C HIS A 319 -2.68 12.21 3.12
N ARG A 320 -2.88 13.48 3.47
CA ARG A 320 -2.20 14.11 4.61
C ARG A 320 -2.49 13.38 5.92
N ALA A 321 -3.75 13.05 6.21
CA ALA A 321 -4.13 12.31 7.42
C ALA A 321 -3.35 10.98 7.51
N ILE A 322 -3.32 10.20 6.43
CA ILE A 322 -2.56 8.95 6.35
C ILE A 322 -1.06 9.19 6.60
N ALA A 323 -0.48 10.24 6.01
CA ALA A 323 0.91 10.61 6.21
C ALA A 323 1.23 10.89 7.68
N TYR A 324 0.40 11.68 8.36
CA TYR A 324 0.58 11.95 9.80
C TYR A 324 0.45 10.68 10.66
N ILE A 325 -0.53 9.81 10.36
CA ILE A 325 -0.72 8.56 11.11
C ILE A 325 0.53 7.68 11.01
N LEU A 326 1.06 7.50 9.81
CA LEU A 326 2.23 6.67 9.55
C LEU A 326 3.49 7.23 10.22
N HIS A 327 3.68 8.54 10.16
CA HIS A 327 4.81 9.21 10.76
C HIS A 327 4.75 9.16 12.29
N LEU A 328 3.65 9.62 12.89
CA LEU A 328 3.53 9.75 14.34
C LEU A 328 3.43 8.41 15.09
N SER A 329 2.99 7.34 14.43
CA SER A 329 2.97 5.99 15.01
C SER A 329 4.28 5.23 14.81
N GLY A 330 5.18 5.71 13.94
CA GLY A 330 6.37 4.99 13.47
C GLY A 330 6.07 3.86 12.48
N ALA A 331 4.80 3.66 12.09
CA ALA A 331 4.42 2.59 11.17
C ALA A 331 5.03 2.80 9.77
N GLY A 332 5.21 4.04 9.31
CA GLY A 332 5.83 4.31 8.01
C GLY A 332 7.26 3.74 7.91
N GLU A 333 8.11 4.00 8.91
CA GLU A 333 9.48 3.47 8.95
C GLU A 333 9.51 1.94 9.05
N TYR A 334 8.56 1.36 9.78
CA TYR A 334 8.39 -0.08 9.87
C TYR A 334 8.01 -0.71 8.54
N ILE A 335 7.04 -0.12 7.83
CA ILE A 335 6.64 -0.56 6.48
C ILE A 335 7.83 -0.46 5.52
N ASP A 336 8.54 0.67 5.52
CA ASP A 336 9.72 0.85 4.68
C ASP A 336 10.79 -0.21 4.95
N LYS A 337 10.97 -0.63 6.21
CA LYS A 337 11.87 -1.73 6.57
C LYS A 337 11.39 -3.06 5.98
N ILE A 338 10.11 -3.40 6.15
CA ILE A 338 9.52 -4.62 5.56
C ILE A 338 9.75 -4.63 4.04
N LEU A 339 9.47 -3.51 3.38
CA LEU A 339 9.57 -3.41 1.92
C LEU A 339 11.03 -3.47 1.43
N ARG A 340 11.99 -2.87 2.15
CA ARG A 340 13.41 -3.03 1.85
C ARG A 340 13.88 -4.47 2.04
N ASP A 341 13.50 -5.11 3.14
CA ASP A 341 13.83 -6.51 3.41
C ASP A 341 13.25 -7.40 2.29
N MET A 342 12.05 -7.10 1.77
CA MET A 342 11.45 -7.78 0.61
C MET A 342 12.31 -7.71 -0.66
N GLU A 343 12.92 -6.56 -0.95
CA GLU A 343 13.81 -6.38 -2.10
C GLU A 343 15.16 -7.10 -1.90
N GLU A 344 15.68 -7.11 -0.67
CA GLU A 344 16.97 -7.72 -0.32
C GLU A 344 16.90 -9.25 -0.14
N LEU A 345 15.71 -9.84 0.07
CA LEU A 345 15.49 -11.30 0.25
C LEU A 345 15.85 -12.16 -0.97
N GLY A 346 16.31 -11.56 -2.07
CA GLY A 346 17.07 -12.27 -3.09
C GLY A 346 18.48 -12.70 -2.66
N ALA A 347 18.97 -12.29 -1.47
CA ALA A 347 20.41 -12.36 -1.15
C ALA A 347 20.81 -12.74 0.31
N ARG A 348 19.92 -13.17 1.23
CA ARG A 348 20.32 -13.54 2.61
C ARG A 348 19.66 -14.81 3.17
N GLU A 349 20.48 -15.65 3.82
CA GLU A 349 20.13 -16.91 4.50
C GLU A 349 19.81 -16.77 6.01
N GLY A 350 19.62 -15.54 6.53
CA GLY A 350 19.39 -15.29 7.96
C GLY A 350 17.90 -15.13 8.29
N GLY A 351 17.30 -16.13 8.95
CA GLY A 351 15.88 -16.18 9.30
C GLY A 351 15.45 -15.23 10.43
N SER A 352 15.04 -14.02 10.09
CA SER A 352 14.10 -13.20 10.88
C SER A 352 12.97 -12.65 10.02
N THR A 353 12.53 -13.43 9.02
CA THR A 353 11.69 -12.95 7.94
C THR A 353 10.23 -12.81 8.38
N GLU A 354 9.62 -11.64 8.16
CA GLU A 354 8.15 -11.43 8.12
C GLU A 354 7.52 -12.12 6.89
N LEU A 355 7.97 -13.34 6.58
CA LEU A 355 7.55 -14.13 5.41
C LEU A 355 6.03 -14.40 5.45
N GLY A 356 5.47 -14.50 6.65
CA GLY A 356 4.02 -14.60 6.86
C GLY A 356 3.27 -13.41 6.25
N ARG A 357 3.66 -12.17 6.57
CA ARG A 357 3.04 -10.96 6.01
C ARG A 357 3.22 -10.88 4.49
N LEU A 358 4.36 -11.30 3.98
CA LEU A 358 4.64 -11.34 2.54
C LEU A 358 3.70 -12.30 1.80
N ILE A 359 3.48 -13.49 2.37
CA ILE A 359 2.51 -14.46 1.85
C ILE A 359 1.09 -13.90 1.95
N THR A 360 0.72 -13.23 3.06
CA THR A 360 -0.60 -12.62 3.23
C THR A 360 -0.87 -11.53 2.19
N LEU A 361 0.06 -10.60 1.96
CA LEU A 361 -0.08 -9.55 0.93
C LEU A 361 -0.26 -10.15 -0.47
N ARG A 362 0.46 -11.25 -0.76
CA ARG A 362 0.31 -11.98 -2.01
C ARG A 362 -1.09 -12.59 -2.16
N LEU A 363 -1.53 -13.34 -1.15
CA LEU A 363 -2.83 -14.02 -1.16
C LEU A 363 -3.98 -13.02 -1.19
N GLY A 364 -3.79 -11.82 -0.60
CA GLY A 364 -4.74 -10.71 -0.62
C GLY A 364 -4.86 -9.99 -1.97
N GLY A 365 -4.07 -10.37 -2.99
CA GLY A 365 -4.16 -9.80 -4.34
C GLY A 365 -3.45 -8.46 -4.50
N TRP A 366 -2.48 -8.16 -3.64
CA TRP A 366 -1.73 -6.89 -3.66
C TRP A 366 -0.39 -6.96 -4.43
N LEU A 367 0.05 -8.15 -4.86
CA LEU A 367 1.30 -8.37 -5.60
C LEU A 367 1.02 -8.90 -7.03
N ASP A 368 1.71 -8.35 -8.03
CA ASP A 368 1.58 -8.78 -9.44
C ASP A 368 2.05 -10.21 -9.71
N LYS A 369 1.36 -10.89 -10.63
CA LYS A 369 1.57 -12.31 -10.99
C LYS A 369 2.98 -12.64 -11.50
N ALA A 370 3.74 -11.66 -11.99
CA ALA A 370 5.12 -11.89 -12.46
C ALA A 370 6.11 -12.18 -11.33
N GLY A 371 5.92 -11.55 -10.15
CA GLY A 371 6.68 -11.89 -8.94
C GLY A 371 6.25 -13.23 -8.34
N THR A 372 5.06 -13.74 -8.72
CA THR A 372 4.48 -15.00 -8.23
C THR A 372 5.41 -16.17 -8.42
N ILE A 373 5.98 -16.29 -9.62
CA ILE A 373 6.91 -17.37 -9.97
C ILE A 373 8.22 -17.24 -9.21
N GLN A 374 8.80 -16.04 -9.10
CA GLN A 374 10.11 -15.87 -8.47
C GLN A 374 10.09 -16.12 -6.96
N VAL A 375 9.09 -15.64 -6.23
CA VAL A 375 9.00 -15.87 -4.78
C VAL A 375 8.52 -17.29 -4.48
N LEU A 376 7.62 -17.88 -5.27
CA LEU A 376 7.29 -19.31 -5.12
C LEU A 376 8.50 -20.19 -5.43
N PHE A 377 9.28 -19.83 -6.45
CA PHE A 377 10.54 -20.50 -6.76
C PHE A 377 11.52 -20.37 -5.60
N ASN A 378 11.70 -19.19 -5.01
CA ASN A 378 12.58 -18.98 -3.86
C ASN A 378 12.09 -19.72 -2.61
N VAL A 379 10.78 -19.74 -2.33
CA VAL A 379 10.19 -20.48 -1.19
C VAL A 379 10.33 -21.99 -1.39
N VAL A 380 10.04 -22.50 -2.60
CA VAL A 380 10.22 -23.91 -2.94
C VAL A 380 11.71 -24.28 -2.88
N LEU A 381 12.61 -23.43 -3.37
CA LEU A 381 14.05 -23.63 -3.29
C LEU A 381 14.52 -23.67 -1.83
N MET A 382 14.01 -22.77 -0.98
CA MET A 382 14.35 -22.74 0.45
C MET A 382 13.83 -24.00 1.16
N ILE A 383 12.61 -24.43 0.90
CA ILE A 383 12.05 -25.69 1.41
C ILE A 383 12.90 -26.87 0.93
N VAL A 384 13.25 -26.92 -0.37
CA VAL A 384 14.12 -27.96 -0.94
C VAL A 384 15.50 -27.95 -0.29
N MET A 385 16.08 -26.78 0.00
CA MET A 385 17.38 -26.69 0.69
C MET A 385 17.29 -27.11 2.17
N ILE A 386 16.19 -26.80 2.87
CA ILE A 386 15.93 -27.26 4.25
C ILE A 386 15.75 -28.78 4.29
N TYR A 387 15.03 -29.36 3.34
CA TYR A 387 14.86 -30.81 3.23
C TYR A 387 16.13 -31.51 2.74
N ALA A 388 16.91 -30.89 1.85
CA ALA A 388 18.20 -31.39 1.38
C ALA A 388 19.28 -31.33 2.47
N ASN A 389 19.26 -30.35 3.38
CA ASN A 389 20.18 -30.31 4.52
C ASN A 389 19.86 -31.37 5.59
N ASN A 390 18.66 -31.96 5.59
CA ASN A 390 18.29 -33.09 6.45
C ASN A 390 18.46 -34.46 5.76
N ALA A 391 18.76 -34.48 4.45
CA ALA A 391 19.00 -35.71 3.70
C ALA A 391 20.47 -35.77 3.25
N VAL A 392 21.20 -36.77 3.77
CA VAL A 392 22.60 -37.06 3.43
C VAL A 392 22.86 -36.88 1.93
N LEU A 393 23.77 -35.94 1.61
CA LEU A 393 24.19 -35.55 0.27
C LEU A 393 24.52 -36.75 -0.63
N TYR A 394 23.82 -36.87 -1.77
CA TYR A 394 24.34 -37.55 -2.96
C TYR A 394 25.01 -36.51 -3.88
N PRO A 395 26.30 -36.64 -4.22
CA PRO A 395 27.02 -35.64 -5.01
C PRO A 395 26.63 -35.74 -6.49
N GLY A 396 26.01 -34.70 -7.04
CA GLY A 396 25.70 -34.63 -8.48
C GLY A 396 24.81 -33.49 -8.97
N ILE A 397 24.18 -32.71 -8.09
CA ILE A 397 23.17 -31.71 -8.49
C ILE A 397 23.77 -30.33 -8.83
N GLU A 398 24.98 -30.02 -8.38
CA GLU A 398 25.53 -28.65 -8.48
C GLU A 398 25.85 -28.19 -9.92
N SER A 399 26.12 -29.09 -10.86
CA SER A 399 26.59 -28.70 -12.20
C SER A 399 25.47 -28.42 -13.21
N PHE A 400 24.23 -28.83 -12.94
CA PHE A 400 23.18 -28.77 -13.97
C PHE A 400 22.38 -27.45 -13.98
N ALA A 401 22.31 -26.73 -12.85
CA ALA A 401 21.43 -25.56 -12.71
C ALA A 401 22.02 -24.25 -13.26
N PHE A 402 23.35 -24.08 -13.26
CA PHE A 402 23.93 -22.76 -13.43
C PHE A 402 24.18 -22.31 -14.89
N ASN A 403 24.28 -23.22 -15.86
CA ASN A 403 24.82 -22.89 -17.19
C ASN A 403 23.84 -22.91 -18.38
N LYS A 404 22.52 -23.09 -18.18
CA LYS A 404 21.60 -23.30 -19.33
C LYS A 404 20.35 -22.42 -19.43
N LEU A 405 20.29 -21.29 -18.72
CA LEU A 405 19.10 -20.42 -18.69
C LEU A 405 19.28 -19.02 -19.32
N ARG A 406 20.27 -18.84 -20.21
CA ARG A 406 20.31 -17.69 -21.13
C ARG A 406 19.95 -18.14 -22.55
N GLY A 407 18.66 -18.07 -22.89
CA GLY A 407 18.17 -18.19 -24.26
C GLY A 407 16.63 -18.13 -24.30
N PRO A 408 16.01 -17.36 -25.21
CA PRO A 408 14.57 -17.22 -25.25
C PRO A 408 13.94 -18.45 -25.92
N GLY A 409 12.92 -19.02 -25.26
CA GLY A 409 12.02 -20.02 -25.81
C GLY A 409 12.33 -21.46 -25.39
N TYR A 410 11.73 -21.94 -24.30
CA TYR A 410 11.51 -23.37 -24.08
C TYR A 410 10.23 -23.64 -23.27
N ASP A 411 9.53 -24.69 -23.70
CA ASP A 411 8.23 -25.18 -23.25
C ASP A 411 8.38 -26.12 -22.02
N ILE A 412 7.48 -25.97 -21.03
CA ILE A 412 7.61 -26.48 -19.65
C ILE A 412 7.29 -27.99 -19.52
N MET A 413 6.76 -28.62 -20.56
CA MET A 413 6.32 -30.03 -20.51
C MET A 413 7.45 -31.08 -20.50
N THR A 414 8.73 -30.72 -20.65
CA THR A 414 9.84 -31.71 -20.74
C THR A 414 10.60 -31.95 -19.43
N VAL A 415 10.25 -31.29 -18.33
CA VAL A 415 10.99 -31.43 -17.05
C VAL A 415 10.58 -32.69 -16.26
N HIS A 416 9.36 -33.19 -16.46
CA HIS A 416 8.84 -34.36 -15.73
C HIS A 416 9.57 -35.68 -16.07
N ASP A 417 9.99 -35.87 -17.32
CA ASP A 417 10.52 -37.17 -17.77
C ASP A 417 12.04 -37.34 -17.59
N LYS A 418 12.77 -36.32 -17.10
CA LYS A 418 14.24 -36.39 -16.94
C LYS A 418 14.74 -36.45 -15.50
N LEU A 419 13.84 -36.34 -14.51
CA LEU A 419 14.16 -36.54 -13.11
C LEU A 419 13.80 -37.98 -12.73
N HIS A 420 14.73 -38.92 -12.93
CA HIS A 420 14.64 -40.30 -12.44
C HIS A 420 14.67 -40.33 -10.90
N ILE A 421 13.58 -39.93 -10.24
CA ILE A 421 13.38 -40.05 -8.79
C ILE A 421 12.20 -41.02 -8.58
N PRO A 422 12.40 -42.18 -7.92
CA PRO A 422 11.34 -43.17 -7.77
C PRO A 422 10.45 -42.81 -6.57
N PHE A 423 9.34 -42.11 -6.79
CA PHE A 423 8.24 -42.05 -5.82
C PHE A 423 7.02 -42.77 -6.39
N ASN A 424 6.47 -43.73 -5.64
CA ASN A 424 5.21 -44.36 -6.02
C ASN A 424 4.05 -43.51 -5.49
N LYS A 425 3.22 -43.00 -6.40
CA LYS A 425 1.98 -42.31 -6.10
C LYS A 425 0.92 -43.35 -5.78
N GLN A 426 0.57 -43.55 -4.50
CA GLN A 426 -0.68 -44.25 -4.16
C GLN A 426 -1.76 -43.20 -3.87
N ILE A 427 -2.71 -43.08 -4.80
CA ILE A 427 -3.94 -42.33 -4.59
C ILE A 427 -4.88 -43.25 -3.83
N VAL A 428 -5.17 -42.96 -2.57
CA VAL A 428 -6.22 -43.65 -1.81
C VAL A 428 -7.42 -42.69 -1.66
N ASN A 429 -8.41 -42.95 -2.51
CA ASN A 429 -9.82 -42.56 -2.53
C ASN A 429 -10.33 -41.22 -1.96
N HIS A 430 -11.19 -40.61 -2.80
CA HIS A 430 -12.03 -39.44 -2.54
C HIS A 430 -13.02 -39.66 -1.38
N SER A 431 -13.02 -38.73 -0.43
CA SER A 431 -14.22 -38.36 0.33
C SER A 431 -14.22 -36.85 0.60
N SER A 432 -15.41 -36.29 0.81
CA SER A 432 -15.81 -34.89 0.60
C SER A 432 -15.20 -33.83 1.53
N GLN A 433 -14.07 -34.09 2.18
CA GLN A 433 -13.43 -33.16 3.12
C GLN A 433 -11.91 -33.26 2.98
N GLY A 434 -11.31 -32.38 2.16
CA GLY A 434 -9.87 -32.11 2.13
C GLY A 434 -8.98 -33.19 1.50
N LEU A 435 -8.02 -32.76 0.68
CA LEU A 435 -6.96 -33.62 0.14
C LEU A 435 -5.88 -33.81 1.23
N ILE A 436 -5.74 -35.02 1.75
CA ILE A 436 -4.59 -35.40 2.59
C ILE A 436 -3.64 -36.24 1.72
N ILE A 437 -2.42 -35.75 1.53
CA ILE A 437 -1.34 -36.49 0.85
C ILE A 437 -0.35 -36.93 1.92
N GLU A 438 -0.32 -38.23 2.23
CA GLU A 438 0.74 -38.83 3.06
C GLU A 438 1.86 -39.38 2.18
N TRP A 439 3.11 -39.03 2.51
CA TRP A 439 4.31 -39.55 1.86
C TRP A 439 5.02 -40.50 2.83
N GLN A 440 5.13 -41.79 2.47
CA GLN A 440 5.97 -42.74 3.20
C GLN A 440 7.28 -42.99 2.44
N TYR A 441 8.40 -42.81 3.15
CA TYR A 441 9.73 -43.20 2.69
C TYR A 441 9.90 -44.72 2.80
N ARG A 442 10.44 -45.40 1.77
CA ARG A 442 11.02 -46.74 1.96
C ARG A 442 12.42 -46.58 2.53
N ALA A 443 12.70 -47.31 3.61
CA ALA A 443 14.05 -47.44 4.19
C ALA A 443 15.01 -48.12 3.22
#